data_AF-A0A078AVR4-F1
#
_entry.id   AF-A0A078AVR4-F1
#
_cell.length_a   1.000
_cell.length_b   1.000
_cell.length_c   1.000
_cell.angle_alpha   90.00
_cell.angle_beta   90.00
_cell.angle_gamma   90.00
#
_symmetry.space_group_name_H-M   'P 1'
#
loop_
_entity.id
_entity.type
_entity.pdbx_description
1 polymer ?
#
loop_
_entity_poly.entity_id
_entity_poly.type
_entity_poly.pdbx_seq_one_letter_code
_entity_poly.pdbx_strand_id
1 'polypeptide(L)'
;MNEKLAFKAAIIFIVNHSMVYQLALQSELTFAFFTFLGLLIMFWRVQPLDMVQSVQSKFIIPATIVFGISILARSTGFLMIGFTGIVFLKKTVARSDRFFKIYKYIFYSLCSIVIILLPLGVVILWKPYVMHCETKLDRTDAIPKWCLDPVPNVYNYIQKVYWQLAQFHSHFYRDVQFMGFLHRKAEHFIVALPMNIFVFYTIYRFISAQGWNFVTFGIFGISENKQPRIIGFYENPALISFAWHFFITMLMIITMANIDVRATIFQPKQINSRVASTNVLYYWGFAHLIEEYQRGHQTNGGKFVTILMMIHNLYYMVHNFQWFVQEISFV
;
A
#
# COMPACT_ATOMS: atom_id res chain seq x y z
N MET A 1 -21.33 4.35 9.87
CA MET A 1 -20.56 3.29 9.17
C MET A 1 -21.23 1.97 9.48
N ASN A 2 -21.45 1.10 8.51
CA ASN A 2 -22.19 -0.16 8.73
C ASN A 2 -21.28 -1.14 9.50
N GLU A 3 -21.59 -1.42 10.76
CA GLU A 3 -20.80 -2.33 11.63
C GLU A 3 -20.63 -3.72 10.99
N LYS A 4 -21.66 -4.19 10.28
CA LYS A 4 -21.62 -5.46 9.54
C LYS A 4 -20.52 -5.48 8.48
N LEU A 5 -20.31 -4.37 7.78
CA LEU A 5 -19.25 -4.25 6.76
C LEU A 5 -17.87 -4.23 7.41
N ALA A 6 -17.72 -3.51 8.52
CA ALA A 6 -16.46 -3.46 9.27
C ALA A 6 -16.06 -4.84 9.82
N PHE A 7 -17.02 -5.57 10.38
CA PHE A 7 -16.81 -6.93 10.88
C PHE A 7 -16.39 -7.90 9.76
N LYS A 8 -17.09 -7.87 8.61
CA LYS A 8 -16.71 -8.67 7.44
C LYS A 8 -15.31 -8.33 6.95
N ALA A 9 -14.96 -7.05 6.86
CA ALA A 9 -13.62 -6.63 6.45
C ALA A 9 -12.53 -7.10 7.42
N ALA A 10 -12.80 -7.08 8.73
CA ALA A 10 -11.88 -7.59 9.75
C ALA A 10 -11.68 -9.12 9.61
N ILE A 11 -12.76 -9.88 9.36
CA ILE A 11 -12.64 -11.32 9.10
C ILE A 11 -11.79 -11.57 7.85
N ILE A 12 -12.03 -10.85 6.76
CA ILE A 12 -11.23 -10.99 5.53
C ILE A 12 -9.77 -10.60 5.80
N PHE A 13 -9.50 -9.61 6.65
CA PHE A 13 -8.14 -9.26 7.03
C PHE A 13 -7.43 -10.40 7.76
N ILE A 14 -8.10 -11.07 8.69
CA ILE A 14 -7.54 -12.23 9.40
C ILE A 14 -7.37 -13.42 8.46
N VAL A 15 -8.38 -13.65 7.62
CA VAL A 15 -8.56 -14.83 6.79
C VAL A 15 -8.28 -14.45 5.33
N ASN A 16 -7.03 -14.08 5.05
CA ASN A 16 -6.57 -13.74 3.69
C ASN A 16 -5.46 -14.68 3.20
N HIS A 17 -5.22 -14.65 1.90
CA HIS A 17 -4.12 -15.39 1.26
C HIS A 17 -2.72 -15.00 1.78
N SER A 18 -2.56 -13.82 2.40
CA SER A 18 -1.31 -13.32 2.97
C SER A 18 -1.09 -13.68 4.44
N MET A 19 -2.02 -14.40 5.08
CA MET A 19 -2.02 -14.63 6.52
C MET A 19 -0.71 -15.26 7.00
N VAL A 20 -0.15 -16.21 6.25
CA VAL A 20 1.14 -16.84 6.60
C VAL A 20 2.29 -15.84 6.61
N TYR A 21 2.33 -14.89 5.69
CA TYR A 21 3.37 -13.84 5.68
C TYR A 21 3.17 -12.82 6.78
N GLN A 22 1.92 -12.56 7.16
CA GLN A 22 1.57 -11.69 8.27
C GLN A 22 1.90 -12.35 9.62
N LEU A 23 1.75 -13.67 9.75
CA LEU A 23 2.03 -14.42 10.98
C LEU A 23 3.47 -14.88 11.12
N ALA A 24 4.18 -15.11 10.00
CA ALA A 24 5.62 -15.26 10.02
C ALA A 24 6.22 -14.01 10.68
N LEU A 25 7.39 -14.16 11.34
CA LEU A 25 8.10 -13.08 12.07
C LEU A 25 8.69 -12.02 11.11
N GLN A 26 7.92 -11.63 10.11
CA GLN A 26 8.21 -10.67 9.08
C GLN A 26 7.61 -9.31 9.46
N SER A 27 8.21 -8.25 8.94
CA SER A 27 7.82 -6.88 9.22
C SER A 27 6.45 -6.48 8.62
N GLU A 28 5.74 -7.39 7.94
CA GLU A 28 4.48 -7.10 7.24
C GLU A 28 3.33 -6.78 8.20
N LEU A 29 3.18 -7.53 9.30
CA LEU A 29 2.14 -7.26 10.28
C LEU A 29 2.42 -5.99 11.08
N THR A 30 3.68 -5.77 11.48
CA THR A 30 4.10 -4.52 12.13
C THR A 30 3.83 -3.31 11.23
N PHE A 31 4.15 -3.44 9.95
CA PHE A 31 3.86 -2.41 8.95
C PHE A 31 2.35 -2.15 8.80
N ALA A 32 1.55 -3.21 8.67
CA ALA A 32 0.10 -3.11 8.54
C ALA A 32 -0.53 -2.48 9.80
N PHE A 33 -0.09 -2.91 10.99
CA PHE A 33 -0.55 -2.38 12.27
C PHE A 33 -0.33 -0.87 12.37
N PHE A 34 0.90 -0.38 12.15
CA PHE A 34 1.17 1.05 12.22
C PHE A 34 0.47 1.84 11.12
N THR A 35 0.36 1.28 9.92
CA THR A 35 -0.40 1.92 8.83
C THR A 35 -1.88 2.07 9.19
N PHE A 36 -2.52 1.02 9.71
CA PHE A 36 -3.93 1.07 10.09
C PHE A 36 -4.16 1.93 11.32
N LEU A 37 -3.23 1.93 12.28
CA LEU A 37 -3.26 2.81 13.43
C LEU A 37 -3.14 4.29 13.01
N GLY A 38 -2.24 4.62 12.09
CA GLY A 38 -2.12 5.97 11.55
C GLY A 38 -3.39 6.43 10.83
N LEU A 39 -4.00 5.54 10.03
CA LEU A 39 -5.29 5.81 9.40
C LEU A 39 -6.41 5.98 10.44
N LEU A 40 -6.47 5.13 11.47
CA LEU A 40 -7.43 5.21 12.55
C LEU A 40 -7.32 6.54 13.30
N ILE A 41 -6.10 6.97 13.63
CA ILE A 41 -5.84 8.28 14.27
C ILE A 41 -6.27 9.41 13.35
N MET A 42 -5.87 9.37 12.07
CA MET A 42 -6.19 10.42 11.11
C MET A 42 -7.70 10.62 10.95
N PHE A 43 -8.44 9.51 10.84
CA PHE A 43 -9.89 9.54 10.67
C PHE A 43 -10.66 9.44 12.00
N TRP A 44 -9.97 9.59 13.13
CA TRP A 44 -10.57 9.58 14.45
C TRP A 44 -11.54 10.77 14.59
N ARG A 45 -12.81 10.48 14.90
CA ARG A 45 -13.87 11.49 15.05
C ARG A 45 -14.01 12.42 13.83
N VAL A 46 -13.88 11.88 12.62
CA VAL A 46 -14.28 12.62 11.42
C VAL A 46 -15.79 12.75 11.40
N GLN A 47 -16.27 13.98 11.62
CA GLN A 47 -17.66 14.31 11.38
C GLN A 47 -17.86 14.48 9.87
N PRO A 48 -18.95 13.95 9.30
CA PRO A 48 -19.35 14.23 7.93
C PRO A 48 -19.90 15.66 7.86
N LEU A 49 -19.05 16.66 8.06
CA LEU A 49 -19.39 18.04 7.77
C LEU A 49 -19.06 18.29 6.30
N ASP A 50 -20.12 18.48 5.50
CA ASP A 50 -20.14 19.07 4.16
C ASP A 50 -19.20 18.46 3.13
N MET A 51 -19.43 17.18 2.76
CA MET A 51 -18.97 16.50 1.52
C MET A 51 -17.45 16.50 1.21
N VAL A 52 -16.66 17.31 1.91
CA VAL A 52 -15.21 17.48 1.88
C VAL A 52 -14.77 17.04 3.26
N GLN A 53 -14.35 15.79 3.33
CA GLN A 53 -13.89 15.11 4.54
C GLN A 53 -12.96 16.02 5.35
N SER A 54 -13.50 16.72 6.35
CA SER A 54 -12.73 17.70 7.12
C SER A 54 -11.97 16.99 8.23
N VAL A 55 -10.96 16.21 7.83
CA VAL A 55 -10.01 15.62 8.77
C VAL A 55 -9.47 16.73 9.67
N GLN A 56 -9.65 16.59 10.98
CA GLN A 56 -9.19 17.61 11.91
C GLN A 56 -7.66 17.68 11.84
N SER A 57 -7.11 18.88 11.68
CA SER A 57 -5.65 19.05 11.51
C SER A 57 -4.85 18.55 12.71
N LYS A 58 -5.49 18.53 13.89
CA LYS A 58 -4.90 18.04 15.14
C LYS A 58 -4.53 16.54 15.07
N PHE A 59 -5.21 15.76 14.25
CA PHE A 59 -4.97 14.32 14.13
C PHE A 59 -4.01 13.94 12.99
N ILE A 60 -3.77 14.86 12.04
CA ILE A 60 -2.94 14.56 10.87
C ILE A 60 -1.45 14.38 11.25
N ILE A 61 -0.92 15.25 12.11
CA ILE A 61 0.49 15.16 12.52
C ILE A 61 0.77 13.90 13.37
N PRO A 62 -0.04 13.57 14.41
CA PRO A 62 0.12 12.30 15.11
C PRO A 62 0.03 11.08 14.18
N ALA A 63 -0.92 11.05 13.24
CA ALA A 63 -1.02 10.00 12.25
C ALA A 63 0.23 9.89 11.36
N THR A 64 0.77 11.04 10.94
CA THR A 64 2.00 11.11 10.15
C THR A 64 3.19 10.51 10.89
N ILE A 65 3.33 10.77 12.20
CA ILE A 65 4.40 10.17 13.02
C ILE A 65 4.27 8.65 13.02
N VAL A 66 3.05 8.12 13.19
CA VAL A 66 2.80 6.67 13.13
C VAL A 66 3.10 6.11 11.73
N PHE A 67 2.80 6.82 10.65
CA PHE A 67 3.25 6.45 9.30
C PHE A 67 4.77 6.48 9.13
N GLY A 68 5.47 7.42 9.77
CA GLY A 68 6.93 7.43 9.81
C GLY A 68 7.50 6.17 10.51
N ILE A 69 6.85 5.70 11.57
CA ILE A 69 7.21 4.45 12.24
C ILE A 69 6.95 3.24 11.34
N SER A 70 5.85 3.23 10.57
CA SER A 70 5.59 2.12 9.65
C SER A 70 6.68 1.98 8.58
N ILE A 71 7.34 3.07 8.18
CA ILE A 71 8.48 3.03 7.25
C ILE A 71 9.68 2.27 7.81
N LEU A 72 9.91 2.33 9.12
CA LEU A 72 10.98 1.55 9.77
C LEU A 72 10.75 0.05 9.62
N ALA A 73 9.49 -0.38 9.56
CA ALA A 73 9.13 -1.77 9.28
C ALA A 73 9.24 -2.10 7.79
N ARG A 74 8.84 -1.18 6.90
CA ARG A 74 8.89 -1.39 5.44
C ARG A 74 8.97 -0.09 4.66
N SER A 75 9.90 -0.01 3.72
CA SER A 75 10.11 1.19 2.89
C SER A 75 8.85 1.62 2.12
N THR A 76 7.97 0.70 1.71
CA THR A 76 6.70 0.99 1.01
C THR A 76 5.77 1.94 1.76
N GLY A 77 5.98 2.16 3.07
CA GLY A 77 5.28 3.19 3.82
C GLY A 77 5.49 4.61 3.29
N PHE A 78 6.51 4.85 2.45
CA PHE A 78 6.72 6.16 1.79
C PHE A 78 5.49 6.60 0.97
N LEU A 79 4.67 5.66 0.49
CA LEU A 79 3.43 5.98 -0.24
C LEU A 79 2.39 6.72 0.64
N MET A 80 2.52 6.67 1.97
CA MET A 80 1.70 7.44 2.89
C MET A 80 1.99 8.95 2.82
N ILE A 81 3.13 9.36 2.25
CA ILE A 81 3.42 10.77 1.93
C ILE A 81 2.40 11.27 0.89
N GLY A 82 2.17 10.50 -0.18
CA GLY A 82 1.19 10.87 -1.19
C GLY A 82 -0.23 10.93 -0.62
N PHE A 83 -0.58 9.97 0.26
CA PHE A 83 -1.89 9.94 0.91
C PHE A 83 -2.11 11.16 1.82
N THR A 84 -1.17 11.46 2.72
CA THR A 84 -1.21 12.64 3.61
C THR A 84 -1.20 13.94 2.81
N GLY A 85 -0.39 14.01 1.76
CA GLY A 85 -0.34 15.14 0.82
C GLY A 85 -1.67 15.43 0.15
N ILE A 86 -2.38 14.41 -0.35
CA ILE A 86 -3.73 14.58 -0.94
C ILE A 86 -4.72 15.11 0.11
N VAL A 87 -4.68 14.61 1.36
CA VAL A 87 -5.55 15.10 2.44
C VAL A 87 -5.28 16.57 2.76
N PHE A 88 -4.00 16.98 2.83
CA PHE A 88 -3.64 18.39 3.01
C PHE A 88 -4.04 19.26 1.82
N LEU A 89 -3.84 18.77 0.60
CA LEU A 89 -4.18 19.49 -0.62
C LEU A 89 -5.68 19.78 -0.70
N LYS A 90 -6.53 18.77 -0.46
CA LYS A 90 -7.98 18.95 -0.36
C LYS A 90 -8.36 20.02 0.65
N LYS A 91 -7.74 19.98 1.83
CA LYS A 91 -8.01 20.94 2.91
C LYS A 91 -7.53 22.35 2.58
N THR A 92 -6.43 22.47 1.85
CA THR A 92 -5.86 23.74 1.41
C THR A 92 -6.76 24.40 0.38
N VAL A 93 -7.19 23.64 -0.65
CA VAL A 93 -8.10 24.12 -1.69
C VAL A 93 -9.46 24.51 -1.10
N ALA A 94 -10.04 23.67 -0.24
CA ALA A 94 -11.32 23.96 0.43
C ALA A 94 -11.29 25.16 1.40
N ARG A 95 -10.11 25.71 1.70
CA ARG A 95 -9.92 26.88 2.59
C ARG A 95 -9.12 28.00 1.91
N SER A 96 -9.01 27.95 0.58
CA SER A 96 -8.19 28.87 -0.23
C SER A 96 -8.60 30.34 -0.10
N ASP A 97 -9.82 30.63 0.35
CA ASP A 97 -10.33 32.00 0.51
C ASP A 97 -9.63 32.81 1.62
N ARG A 98 -8.69 32.21 2.36
CA ARG A 98 -7.93 32.89 3.44
C ARG A 98 -6.43 32.66 3.30
N PHE A 99 -5.74 33.63 2.70
CA PHE A 99 -4.29 33.64 2.40
C PHE A 99 -3.41 33.12 3.57
N PHE A 100 -3.59 33.63 4.79
CA PHE A 100 -2.82 33.20 5.97
C PHE A 100 -3.04 31.74 6.38
N LYS A 101 -4.18 31.14 6.04
CA LYS A 101 -4.46 29.73 6.37
C LYS A 101 -3.79 28.77 5.41
N ILE A 102 -3.50 29.19 4.18
CA ILE A 102 -2.81 28.38 3.17
C ILE A 102 -1.39 28.04 3.64
N TYR A 103 -0.62 29.04 4.09
CA TYR A 103 0.75 28.82 4.59
C TYR A 103 0.82 27.82 5.75
N LYS A 104 -0.18 27.84 6.64
CA LYS A 104 -0.27 26.88 7.74
C LYS A 104 -0.38 25.43 7.23
N TYR A 105 -1.16 25.18 6.18
CA TYR A 105 -1.31 23.84 5.62
C TYR A 105 -0.12 23.41 4.77
N ILE A 106 0.49 24.34 4.03
CA ILE A 106 1.76 24.09 3.32
C ILE A 106 2.84 23.70 4.32
N PHE A 107 2.98 24.46 5.41
CA PHE A 107 3.94 24.15 6.48
C PHE A 107 3.70 22.75 7.07
N TYR A 108 2.45 22.40 7.41
CA TYR A 108 2.15 21.06 7.90
C TYR A 108 2.43 19.96 6.89
N SER A 109 2.17 20.22 5.60
CA SER A 109 2.50 19.26 4.53
C SER A 109 4.01 19.03 4.43
N LEU A 110 4.82 20.09 4.51
CA LEU A 110 6.28 19.99 4.53
C LEU A 110 6.77 19.23 5.77
N CYS A 111 6.24 19.55 6.96
CA CYS A 111 6.53 18.80 8.18
C CYS A 111 6.19 17.32 8.02
N SER A 112 5.06 16.99 7.41
CA SER A 112 4.67 15.60 7.18
C SER A 112 5.63 14.86 6.25
N ILE A 113 6.10 15.52 5.17
CA ILE A 113 7.13 14.95 4.29
C ILE A 113 8.41 14.66 5.08
N VAL A 114 8.88 15.61 5.91
CA VAL A 114 10.09 15.44 6.71
C VAL A 114 9.93 14.31 7.73
N ILE A 115 8.82 14.27 8.48
CA ILE A 115 8.54 13.23 9.48
C ILE A 115 8.56 11.83 8.86
N ILE A 116 8.07 11.70 7.63
CA ILE A 116 8.00 10.41 6.94
C ILE A 116 9.34 10.05 6.27
N LEU A 117 10.05 11.01 5.66
CA LEU A 117 11.33 10.75 4.98
C LEU A 117 12.51 10.59 5.94
N LEU A 118 12.48 11.20 7.13
CA LEU A 118 13.58 11.12 8.08
C LEU A 118 13.88 9.66 8.52
N PRO A 119 12.89 8.86 8.97
CA PRO A 119 13.10 7.43 9.24
C PRO A 119 13.67 6.66 8.05
N LEU A 120 13.24 6.98 6.83
CA LEU A 120 13.76 6.34 5.61
C LEU A 120 15.24 6.65 5.41
N GLY A 121 15.65 7.91 5.58
CA GLY A 121 17.06 8.32 5.50
C GLY A 121 17.92 7.66 6.57
N VAL A 122 17.40 7.53 7.79
CA VAL A 122 18.10 6.83 8.88
C VAL A 122 18.36 5.35 8.53
N VAL A 123 17.36 4.67 7.97
CA VAL A 123 17.46 3.24 7.64
C VAL A 123 18.29 2.98 6.39
N ILE A 124 18.19 3.83 5.36
CA ILE A 124 18.88 3.61 4.08
C ILE A 124 20.32 4.12 4.11
N LEU A 125 20.58 5.26 4.75
CA LEU A 125 21.87 5.95 4.67
C LEU A 125 22.63 5.81 5.98
N TRP A 126 22.07 6.32 7.09
CA TRP A 126 22.82 6.50 8.33
C TRP A 126 23.21 5.19 9.01
N LYS A 127 22.22 4.37 9.41
CA LYS A 127 22.45 3.17 10.22
C LYS A 127 23.38 2.16 9.51
N PRO A 128 23.19 1.86 8.21
CA PRO A 128 24.08 0.93 7.51
C PRO A 128 25.49 1.48 7.37
N TYR A 129 25.64 2.79 7.13
CA TYR A 129 26.95 3.44 7.04
C TYR A 129 27.73 3.31 8.35
N VAL A 130 27.11 3.62 9.48
CA VAL A 130 27.74 3.43 10.80
C VAL A 130 28.10 1.96 11.02
N MET A 131 27.19 1.02 10.73
CA MET A 131 27.39 -0.40 11.02
C MET A 131 28.41 -1.10 10.10
N HIS A 132 28.63 -0.62 8.87
CA HIS A 132 29.44 -1.32 7.87
C HIS A 132 30.61 -0.52 7.31
N CYS A 133 30.53 0.81 7.31
CA CYS A 133 31.61 1.67 6.83
C CYS A 133 32.45 2.15 8.01
N GLU A 134 31.86 2.81 9.02
CA GLU A 134 32.64 3.40 10.13
C GLU A 134 33.30 2.33 11.02
N THR A 135 32.55 1.31 11.45
CA THR A 135 33.08 0.26 12.34
C THR A 135 34.14 -0.65 11.70
N LYS A 136 34.28 -0.62 10.37
CA LYS A 136 35.23 -1.44 9.62
C LYS A 136 36.44 -0.68 9.12
N LEU A 137 36.49 0.65 9.28
CA LEU A 137 37.70 1.42 8.96
C LEU A 137 38.91 1.00 9.81
N ASP A 138 38.67 0.49 11.02
CA ASP A 138 39.71 0.06 11.97
C ASP A 138 40.11 -1.43 11.84
N ARG A 139 39.49 -2.18 10.93
CA ARG A 139 39.79 -3.61 10.73
C ARG A 139 40.48 -3.83 9.38
N THR A 140 41.37 -4.81 9.31
CA THR A 140 42.03 -5.28 8.06
C THR A 140 41.07 -5.90 7.03
N ASP A 141 39.76 -5.86 7.27
CA ASP A 141 38.75 -6.38 6.38
C ASP A 141 38.51 -5.42 5.21
N ALA A 142 38.24 -5.95 4.02
CA ALA A 142 37.90 -5.12 2.87
C ALA A 142 36.61 -4.32 3.12
N ILE A 143 36.72 -2.99 3.02
CA ILE A 143 35.57 -2.07 3.11
C ILE A 143 34.63 -2.33 1.92
N PRO A 144 33.31 -2.43 2.13
CA PRO A 144 32.36 -2.59 1.03
C PRO A 144 32.45 -1.41 0.04
N LYS A 145 32.47 -1.71 -1.27
CA LYS A 145 32.66 -0.68 -2.32
C LYS A 145 31.65 0.47 -2.26
N TRP A 146 30.43 0.22 -1.81
CA TRP A 146 29.39 1.24 -1.68
C TRP A 146 29.66 2.29 -0.60
N CYS A 147 30.55 1.99 0.36
CA CYS A 147 31.03 2.98 1.32
C CYS A 147 31.92 4.05 0.66
N LEU A 148 32.50 3.74 -0.52
CA LEU A 148 33.38 4.63 -1.27
C LEU A 148 32.63 5.47 -2.32
N ASP A 149 31.33 5.22 -2.50
CA ASP A 149 30.51 6.02 -3.42
C ASP A 149 30.29 7.43 -2.85
N PRO A 150 30.18 8.48 -3.68
CA PRO A 150 29.96 9.86 -3.22
C PRO A 150 28.72 10.03 -2.32
N VAL A 151 27.71 9.18 -2.52
CA VAL A 151 26.55 9.06 -1.64
C VAL A 151 26.39 7.57 -1.30
N PRO A 152 26.89 7.13 -0.14
CA PRO A 152 26.86 5.73 0.24
C PRO A 152 25.41 5.26 0.40
N ASN A 153 25.00 4.32 -0.44
CA ASN A 153 23.64 3.79 -0.47
C ASN A 153 23.68 2.27 -0.44
N VAL A 154 23.57 1.72 0.77
CA VAL A 154 23.57 0.26 0.98
C VAL A 154 22.44 -0.41 0.21
N TYR A 155 21.30 0.28 0.05
CA TYR A 155 20.15 -0.30 -0.61
C TYR A 155 20.46 -0.51 -2.10
N ASN A 156 20.97 0.51 -2.79
CA ASN A 156 21.41 0.38 -4.18
C ASN A 156 22.49 -0.70 -4.34
N TYR A 157 23.43 -0.78 -3.39
CA TYR A 157 24.42 -1.84 -3.37
C TYR A 157 23.81 -3.23 -3.23
N ILE A 158 22.88 -3.42 -2.29
CA ILE A 158 22.21 -4.71 -2.08
C ILE A 158 21.42 -5.10 -3.33
N GLN A 159 20.74 -4.14 -3.95
CA GLN A 159 20.04 -4.36 -5.21
C GLN A 159 21.00 -4.79 -6.32
N LYS A 160 22.14 -4.12 -6.46
CA LYS A 160 23.14 -4.47 -7.47
C LYS A 160 23.81 -5.81 -7.18
N VAL A 161 24.31 -6.02 -5.97
CA VAL A 161 25.09 -7.21 -5.64
C VAL A 161 24.19 -8.41 -5.38
N TYR A 162 23.28 -8.33 -4.43
CA TYR A 162 22.48 -9.50 -4.04
C TYR A 162 21.29 -9.74 -4.97
N TRP A 163 20.68 -8.70 -5.54
CA TRP A 163 19.55 -8.89 -6.46
C TRP A 163 19.98 -9.05 -7.93
N GLN A 164 21.21 -8.67 -8.34
CA GLN A 164 21.75 -9.01 -9.68
C GLN A 164 22.70 -10.23 -9.71
N LEU A 165 23.24 -10.73 -8.58
CA LEU A 165 24.02 -11.99 -8.57
C LEU A 165 23.18 -13.26 -8.90
N ALA A 166 21.88 -13.13 -9.11
CA ALA A 166 21.09 -14.17 -9.79
C ALA A 166 21.46 -14.37 -11.28
N GLN A 167 22.29 -13.51 -11.88
CA GLN A 167 22.81 -13.63 -13.25
C GLN A 167 24.32 -13.85 -13.29
N PHE A 168 24.77 -15.02 -12.84
CA PHE A 168 26.10 -15.51 -13.18
C PHE A 168 26.12 -16.07 -14.62
N HIS A 169 25.94 -15.21 -15.63
CA HIS A 169 26.57 -15.40 -16.94
C HIS A 169 26.54 -14.09 -17.74
N SER A 170 27.75 -13.62 -17.99
CA SER A 170 28.17 -12.58 -18.93
C SER A 170 27.31 -12.47 -20.20
N HIS A 171 26.44 -11.47 -20.24
CA HIS A 171 26.34 -10.44 -21.28
C HIS A 171 24.99 -9.72 -21.07
N PHE A 172 25.02 -8.39 -21.20
CA PHE A 172 23.86 -7.50 -21.13
C PHE A 172 23.46 -7.03 -19.72
N TYR A 173 24.25 -6.07 -19.21
CA TYR A 173 23.79 -5.05 -18.27
C TYR A 173 22.41 -4.51 -18.72
N ARG A 174 21.35 -4.82 -17.97
CA ARG A 174 20.13 -4.02 -18.00
C ARG A 174 19.51 -4.00 -16.61
N ASP A 175 19.79 -2.89 -15.94
CA ASP A 175 19.00 -2.10 -14.99
C ASP A 175 17.78 -2.74 -14.34
N VAL A 176 17.44 -2.25 -13.14
CA VAL A 176 16.08 -2.29 -12.57
C VAL A 176 15.09 -1.96 -13.69
N GLN A 177 14.54 -2.99 -14.35
CA GLN A 177 13.77 -2.75 -15.57
C GLN A 177 12.45 -2.16 -15.12
N PHE A 178 12.34 -0.84 -15.23
CA PHE A 178 11.06 -0.18 -15.31
C PHE A 178 10.23 -0.96 -16.34
N MET A 179 9.07 -1.48 -15.93
CA MET A 179 8.27 -2.49 -16.65
C MET A 179 8.76 -3.95 -16.57
N GLY A 180 9.35 -4.35 -15.45
CA GLY A 180 9.72 -5.76 -15.19
C GLY A 180 8.55 -6.74 -15.36
N PHE A 181 7.29 -6.30 -15.21
CA PHE A 181 6.13 -7.16 -15.48
C PHE A 181 6.09 -7.73 -16.91
N LEU A 182 6.66 -7.04 -17.91
CA LEU A 182 6.70 -7.51 -19.31
C LEU A 182 7.58 -8.75 -19.50
N HIS A 183 8.53 -8.96 -18.60
CA HIS A 183 9.49 -10.07 -18.65
C HIS A 183 9.11 -11.20 -17.67
N ARG A 184 7.95 -11.12 -17.00
CA ARG A 184 7.50 -12.17 -16.10
C ARG A 184 7.01 -13.37 -16.88
N LYS A 185 7.36 -14.56 -16.39
CA LYS A 185 6.73 -15.81 -16.84
C LYS A 185 5.22 -15.72 -16.64
N ALA A 186 4.48 -16.28 -17.59
CA ALA A 186 3.01 -16.26 -17.59
C ALA A 186 2.40 -16.82 -16.29
N GLU A 187 3.04 -17.81 -15.66
CA GLU A 187 2.61 -18.40 -14.38
C GLU A 187 2.47 -17.38 -13.25
N HIS A 188 3.39 -16.43 -13.14
CA HIS A 188 3.33 -15.39 -12.10
C HIS A 188 2.26 -14.35 -12.39
N PHE A 189 1.98 -14.11 -13.67
CA PHE A 189 0.89 -13.23 -14.08
C PHE A 189 -0.46 -13.85 -13.73
N ILE A 190 -0.65 -15.15 -14.00
CA ILE A 190 -1.88 -15.89 -13.69
C ILE A 190 -2.19 -15.84 -12.19
N VAL A 191 -1.19 -15.97 -11.33
CA VAL A 191 -1.40 -15.90 -9.88
C VAL A 191 -1.81 -14.50 -9.40
N ALA A 192 -1.27 -13.43 -9.98
CA ALA A 192 -1.63 -12.07 -9.62
C ALA A 192 -2.96 -11.61 -10.24
N LEU A 193 -3.44 -12.33 -11.26
CA LEU A 193 -4.59 -11.95 -12.08
C LEU A 193 -5.88 -11.74 -11.28
N PRO A 194 -6.29 -12.60 -10.31
CA PRO A 194 -7.47 -12.34 -9.49
C PRO A 194 -7.41 -11.01 -8.75
N MET A 195 -6.24 -10.68 -8.18
CA MET A 195 -6.03 -9.43 -7.48
C MET A 195 -6.04 -8.22 -8.43
N ASN A 196 -5.37 -8.34 -9.57
CA ASN A 196 -5.39 -7.31 -10.61
C ASN A 196 -6.83 -7.02 -11.06
N ILE A 197 -7.60 -8.07 -11.37
CA ILE A 197 -9.00 -7.95 -11.79
C ILE A 197 -9.82 -7.26 -10.70
N PHE A 198 -9.66 -7.65 -9.43
CA PHE A 198 -10.37 -7.00 -8.33
C PHE A 198 -10.02 -5.51 -8.20
N VAL A 199 -8.73 -5.15 -8.28
CA VAL A 199 -8.28 -3.75 -8.21
C VAL A 199 -8.89 -2.96 -9.37
N PHE A 200 -8.70 -3.41 -10.61
CA PHE A 200 -9.21 -2.71 -11.78
C PHE A 200 -10.73 -2.60 -11.77
N TYR A 201 -11.44 -3.65 -11.33
CA TYR A 201 -12.90 -3.62 -11.16
C TYR A 201 -13.32 -2.59 -10.11
N THR A 202 -12.64 -2.56 -8.96
CA THR A 202 -12.92 -1.59 -7.88
C THR A 202 -12.70 -0.16 -8.36
N ILE A 203 -11.57 0.10 -9.04
CA ILE A 203 -11.26 1.42 -9.59
C ILE A 203 -12.24 1.81 -10.69
N TYR A 204 -12.61 0.90 -11.58
CA TYR A 204 -13.64 1.11 -12.60
C TYR A 204 -14.99 1.49 -11.97
N ARG A 205 -15.39 0.84 -10.88
CA ARG A 205 -16.62 1.18 -10.13
C ARG A 205 -16.53 2.57 -9.51
N PHE A 206 -15.38 2.95 -8.93
CA PHE A 206 -15.18 4.31 -8.43
C PHE A 206 -15.22 5.36 -9.55
N ILE A 207 -14.54 5.13 -10.68
CA ILE A 207 -14.58 6.03 -11.84
C ILE A 207 -16.01 6.17 -12.36
N SER A 208 -16.72 5.06 -12.52
CA SER A 208 -18.11 5.06 -13.01
C SER A 208 -19.07 5.78 -12.06
N ALA A 209 -18.87 5.66 -10.73
CA ALA A 209 -19.73 6.29 -9.74
C ALA A 209 -19.42 7.78 -9.50
N GLN A 210 -18.15 8.17 -9.55
CA GLN A 210 -17.69 9.53 -9.21
C GLN A 210 -17.41 10.42 -10.43
N GLY A 211 -17.14 9.82 -11.59
CA GLY A 211 -16.77 10.52 -12.82
C GLY A 211 -15.57 11.45 -12.62
N TRP A 212 -15.79 12.74 -12.90
CA TRP A 212 -14.77 13.79 -12.80
C TRP A 212 -14.21 13.98 -11.39
N ASN A 213 -15.01 13.68 -10.35
CA ASN A 213 -14.54 13.77 -8.97
C ASN A 213 -13.40 12.78 -8.70
N PHE A 214 -13.40 11.60 -9.34
CA PHE A 214 -12.31 10.66 -9.19
C PHE A 214 -11.01 11.20 -9.81
N VAL A 215 -11.09 11.74 -11.04
CA VAL A 215 -9.94 12.27 -11.80
C VAL A 215 -9.32 13.47 -11.09
N THR A 216 -10.15 14.32 -10.49
CA THR A 216 -9.70 15.48 -9.72
C THR A 216 -9.29 15.15 -8.29
N PHE A 217 -9.10 13.87 -7.95
CA PHE A 217 -8.85 13.38 -6.59
C PHE A 217 -9.94 13.75 -5.57
N GLY A 218 -11.08 14.30 -6.00
CA GLY A 218 -12.11 14.88 -5.14
C GLY A 218 -11.72 16.26 -4.59
N ILE A 219 -10.85 16.99 -5.32
CA ILE A 219 -10.45 18.37 -4.98
C ILE A 219 -11.54 19.37 -5.40
N PHE A 220 -12.17 19.16 -6.57
CA PHE A 220 -13.06 20.14 -7.21
C PHE A 220 -14.56 19.78 -7.14
N GLY A 221 -14.96 18.74 -6.39
CA GLY A 221 -16.38 18.37 -6.23
C GLY A 221 -16.64 17.88 -4.81
N ILE A 222 -17.75 18.28 -4.16
CA ILE A 222 -19.14 18.13 -4.63
C ILE A 222 -19.93 19.45 -4.57
N SER A 223 -20.71 19.73 -5.63
CA SER A 223 -21.75 20.78 -5.63
C SER A 223 -22.73 20.55 -4.46
N GLU A 224 -22.89 21.57 -3.60
CA GLU A 224 -23.71 21.59 -2.38
C GLU A 224 -25.19 21.16 -2.56
N ASN A 225 -25.65 20.97 -3.80
CA ASN A 225 -27.08 20.82 -4.12
C ASN A 225 -27.65 19.40 -4.07
N LYS A 226 -26.89 18.38 -3.66
CA LYS A 226 -27.45 17.02 -3.48
C LYS A 226 -27.65 16.72 -2.00
N GLN A 227 -28.93 16.72 -1.59
CA GLN A 227 -29.43 16.27 -0.28
C GLN A 227 -28.71 15.00 0.23
N PRO A 228 -28.67 14.77 1.56
CA PRO A 228 -28.05 13.61 2.18
C PRO A 228 -28.83 12.32 1.85
N ARG A 229 -28.66 11.80 0.65
CA ARG A 229 -29.04 10.44 0.30
C ARG A 229 -28.05 9.49 0.98
N ILE A 230 -28.50 8.27 1.27
CA ILE A 230 -27.60 7.19 1.69
C ILE A 230 -26.60 6.97 0.55
N ILE A 231 -25.39 7.50 0.72
CA ILE A 231 -24.33 7.45 -0.28
C ILE A 231 -23.82 6.01 -0.34
N GLY A 232 -23.87 5.39 -1.52
CA GLY A 232 -23.29 4.06 -1.73
C GLY A 232 -21.78 4.04 -1.48
N PHE A 233 -21.19 2.86 -1.26
CA PHE A 233 -19.75 2.74 -1.00
C PHE A 233 -18.89 3.40 -2.09
N TYR A 234 -19.16 3.09 -3.36
CA TYR A 234 -18.43 3.69 -4.50
C TYR A 234 -18.78 5.16 -4.73
N GLU A 235 -19.94 5.61 -4.26
CA GLU A 235 -20.42 7.00 -4.35
C GLU A 235 -19.84 7.87 -3.23
N ASN A 236 -19.10 7.30 -2.28
CA ASN A 236 -18.56 8.06 -1.18
C ASN A 236 -17.26 8.81 -1.57
N PRO A 237 -17.26 10.16 -1.63
CA PRO A 237 -16.09 10.96 -1.98
C PRO A 237 -14.93 10.79 -0.98
N ALA A 238 -15.24 10.43 0.26
CA ALA A 238 -14.27 10.14 1.31
C ALA A 238 -13.30 9.02 0.92
N LEU A 239 -13.78 8.06 0.11
CA LEU A 239 -13.01 6.88 -0.28
C LEU A 239 -12.11 7.15 -1.49
N ILE A 240 -12.23 8.30 -2.16
CA ILE A 240 -11.41 8.64 -3.35
C ILE A 240 -9.91 8.62 -3.01
N SER A 241 -9.51 9.20 -1.87
CA SER A 241 -8.09 9.20 -1.46
C SER A 241 -7.57 7.78 -1.23
N PHE A 242 -8.40 6.90 -0.67
CA PHE A 242 -8.07 5.49 -0.48
C PHE A 242 -8.00 4.73 -1.80
N ALA A 243 -8.89 5.03 -2.74
CA ALA A 243 -8.91 4.41 -4.07
C ALA A 243 -7.68 4.80 -4.89
N TRP A 244 -7.26 6.07 -4.84
CA TRP A 244 -6.00 6.50 -5.44
C TRP A 244 -4.79 5.86 -4.80
N HIS A 245 -4.75 5.81 -3.47
CA HIS A 245 -3.68 5.10 -2.77
C HIS A 245 -3.64 3.62 -3.15
N PHE A 246 -4.79 2.97 -3.34
CA PHE A 246 -4.89 1.59 -3.82
C PHE A 246 -4.37 1.42 -5.23
N PHE A 247 -4.79 2.30 -6.13
CA PHE A 247 -4.35 2.29 -7.52
C PHE A 247 -2.84 2.53 -7.66
N ILE A 248 -2.30 3.55 -6.99
CA ILE A 248 -0.88 3.90 -7.05
C ILE A 248 -0.03 2.78 -6.44
N THR A 249 -0.42 2.25 -5.28
CA THR A 249 0.29 1.12 -4.65
C THR A 249 0.29 -0.08 -5.59
N MET A 250 -0.83 -0.37 -6.25
CA MET A 250 -0.91 -1.46 -7.21
C MET A 250 -0.02 -1.22 -8.43
N LEU A 251 -0.08 -0.03 -9.02
CA LEU A 251 0.74 0.35 -10.17
C LEU A 251 2.23 0.25 -9.82
N MET A 252 2.63 0.73 -8.65
CA MET A 252 3.99 0.62 -8.15
C MET A 252 4.40 -0.85 -7.98
N ILE A 253 3.53 -1.70 -7.44
CA ILE A 253 3.83 -3.13 -7.28
C ILE A 253 3.93 -3.84 -8.63
N ILE A 254 3.06 -3.53 -9.58
CA ILE A 254 3.13 -4.10 -10.94
C ILE A 254 4.42 -3.66 -11.64
N THR A 255 4.76 -2.38 -11.56
CA THR A 255 5.91 -1.79 -12.29
C THR A 255 7.26 -2.03 -11.63
N MET A 256 7.32 -2.02 -10.29
CA MET A 256 8.56 -2.04 -9.50
C MET A 256 8.77 -3.30 -8.67
N ALA A 257 7.82 -4.24 -8.58
CA ALA A 257 8.14 -5.52 -7.94
C ALA A 257 9.12 -6.25 -8.86
N ASN A 258 10.40 -6.05 -8.56
CA ASN A 258 11.54 -6.68 -9.20
C ASN A 258 11.30 -8.18 -9.26
N ILE A 259 11.54 -8.72 -10.44
CA ILE A 259 11.51 -10.14 -10.73
C ILE A 259 12.73 -10.72 -10.03
N ASP A 260 12.55 -11.42 -8.92
CA ASP A 260 13.59 -12.31 -8.45
C ASP A 260 13.58 -13.53 -9.38
N VAL A 261 14.52 -13.57 -10.33
CA VAL A 261 14.57 -14.53 -11.45
C VAL A 261 15.01 -15.93 -10.98
N ARG A 262 15.47 -16.11 -9.73
CA ARG A 262 15.96 -17.40 -9.27
C ARG A 262 14.93 -18.14 -8.41
N ALA A 263 14.32 -19.14 -9.06
CA ALA A 263 13.78 -20.40 -8.55
C ALA A 263 13.27 -20.38 -7.10
N THR A 264 11.98 -20.45 -6.82
CA THR A 264 11.14 -21.66 -6.92
C THR A 264 9.67 -21.18 -6.82
N ILE A 265 8.67 -22.05 -6.95
CA ILE A 265 7.18 -21.89 -6.94
C ILE A 265 6.55 -20.88 -5.91
N PHE A 266 7.34 -20.18 -5.10
CA PHE A 266 6.98 -19.32 -3.95
C PHE A 266 6.79 -17.82 -4.23
N GLN A 267 7.32 -17.29 -5.33
CA GLN A 267 7.37 -15.84 -5.58
C GLN A 267 6.03 -15.10 -5.75
N PRO A 268 4.98 -15.67 -6.38
CA PRO A 268 3.81 -14.86 -6.71
C PRO A 268 2.94 -14.55 -5.47
N LYS A 269 3.24 -15.19 -4.34
CA LYS A 269 2.65 -14.90 -3.03
C LYS A 269 3.09 -13.53 -2.46
N GLN A 270 4.30 -13.06 -2.78
CA GLN A 270 4.83 -11.80 -2.21
C GLN A 270 4.13 -10.55 -2.75
N ILE A 271 3.73 -10.56 -4.03
CA ILE A 271 3.02 -9.43 -4.67
C ILE A 271 1.65 -9.24 -4.02
N ASN A 272 0.91 -10.34 -3.88
CA ASN A 272 -0.41 -10.35 -3.27
C ASN A 272 -0.32 -9.92 -1.80
N SER A 273 0.72 -10.38 -1.07
CA SER A 273 0.98 -9.95 0.31
C SER A 273 1.29 -8.46 0.45
N ARG A 274 2.06 -7.88 -0.49
CA ARG A 274 2.38 -6.45 -0.50
C ARG A 274 1.15 -5.57 -0.69
N VAL A 275 0.24 -5.97 -1.57
CA VAL A 275 -1.02 -5.25 -1.80
C VAL A 275 -1.96 -5.39 -0.59
N ALA A 276 -2.09 -6.61 -0.07
CA ALA A 276 -2.98 -6.91 1.06
C ALA A 276 -2.52 -6.24 2.36
N SER A 277 -1.21 -6.16 2.64
CA SER A 277 -0.69 -5.54 3.87
C SER A 277 -0.71 -4.01 3.87
N THR A 278 -0.86 -3.36 2.71
CA THR A 278 -0.75 -1.90 2.56
C THR A 278 -2.08 -1.18 2.45
N ASN A 279 -3.15 -1.86 2.03
CA ASN A 279 -4.37 -1.16 1.64
C ASN A 279 -5.65 -1.66 2.32
N VAL A 280 -6.29 -0.76 3.08
CA VAL A 280 -7.58 -1.04 3.76
C VAL A 280 -8.73 -1.18 2.76
N LEU A 281 -8.68 -0.46 1.63
CA LEU A 281 -9.74 -0.48 0.61
C LEU A 281 -9.91 -1.86 -0.01
N TYR A 282 -8.84 -2.67 -0.06
CA TYR A 282 -8.94 -4.06 -0.48
C TYR A 282 -9.98 -4.83 0.35
N TYR A 283 -9.86 -4.77 1.68
CA TYR A 283 -10.75 -5.48 2.60
C TYR A 283 -12.16 -4.89 2.61
N TRP A 284 -12.28 -3.56 2.64
CA TRP A 284 -13.58 -2.90 2.60
C TRP A 284 -14.32 -3.13 1.29
N GLY A 285 -13.62 -3.02 0.16
CA GLY A 285 -14.17 -3.26 -1.16
C GLY A 285 -14.63 -4.71 -1.33
N PHE A 286 -13.81 -5.68 -0.89
CA PHE A 286 -14.19 -7.09 -0.99
C PHE A 286 -15.36 -7.44 -0.06
N ALA A 287 -15.37 -6.93 1.17
CA ALA A 287 -16.51 -7.08 2.09
C ALA A 287 -17.80 -6.49 1.50
N HIS A 288 -17.69 -5.34 0.81
CA HIS A 288 -18.83 -4.70 0.15
C HIS A 288 -19.34 -5.54 -1.04
N LEU A 289 -18.45 -6.12 -1.84
CA LEU A 289 -18.85 -7.03 -2.93
C LEU A 289 -19.58 -8.27 -2.41
N ILE A 290 -19.12 -8.84 -1.30
CA ILE A 290 -19.82 -9.97 -0.65
C ILE A 290 -21.21 -9.55 -0.15
N GLU A 291 -21.33 -8.33 0.40
CA GLU A 291 -22.63 -7.80 0.82
C GLU A 291 -23.57 -7.54 -0.36
N GLU A 292 -23.08 -6.96 -1.46
CA GLU A 292 -23.86 -6.81 -2.72
C GLU A 292 -24.31 -8.18 -3.26
N TYR A 293 -23.43 -9.19 -3.22
CA TYR A 293 -23.72 -10.55 -3.66
C TYR A 293 -24.86 -11.16 -2.84
N GLN A 294 -24.77 -11.08 -1.51
CA GLN A 294 -25.78 -11.61 -0.58
C GLN A 294 -27.14 -10.94 -0.74
N ARG A 295 -27.17 -9.65 -1.08
CA ARG A 295 -28.42 -8.91 -1.30
C ARG A 295 -29.02 -9.12 -2.69
N GLY A 296 -28.33 -9.82 -3.60
CA GLY A 296 -28.78 -10.06 -4.97
C GLY A 296 -28.73 -8.84 -5.90
N HIS A 297 -28.20 -7.70 -5.44
CA HIS A 297 -28.11 -6.46 -6.23
C HIS A 297 -26.85 -6.37 -7.09
N GLN A 298 -26.02 -7.42 -7.11
CA GLN A 298 -24.72 -7.38 -7.77
C GLN A 298 -24.83 -7.55 -9.28
N THR A 299 -24.07 -6.74 -10.04
CA THR A 299 -23.91 -6.90 -11.49
C THR A 299 -23.23 -8.22 -11.83
N ASN A 300 -23.40 -8.73 -13.05
CA ASN A 300 -22.73 -9.97 -13.50
C ASN A 300 -21.21 -9.90 -13.33
N GLY A 301 -20.60 -8.75 -13.67
CA GLY A 301 -19.18 -8.52 -13.44
C GLY A 301 -18.79 -8.56 -11.96
N GLY A 302 -19.59 -7.94 -11.09
CA GLY A 302 -19.37 -8.01 -9.65
C GLY A 302 -19.46 -9.44 -9.11
N LYS A 303 -20.46 -10.23 -9.54
CA LYS A 303 -20.61 -11.64 -9.14
C LYS A 303 -19.37 -12.46 -9.53
N PHE A 304 -18.90 -12.30 -10.76
CA PHE A 304 -17.68 -12.95 -11.24
C PHE A 304 -16.47 -12.59 -10.36
N VAL A 305 -16.25 -11.29 -10.10
CA VAL A 305 -15.12 -10.83 -9.28
C VAL A 305 -15.22 -11.33 -7.84
N THR A 306 -16.42 -11.33 -7.23
CA THR A 306 -16.63 -11.87 -5.88
C THR A 306 -16.25 -13.34 -5.82
N ILE A 307 -16.78 -14.16 -6.73
CA ILE A 307 -16.53 -15.61 -6.76
C ILE A 307 -15.05 -15.88 -7.01
N LEU A 308 -14.44 -15.18 -7.98
CA LEU A 308 -13.02 -15.30 -8.29
C LEU A 308 -12.16 -15.01 -7.06
N MET A 309 -12.45 -13.94 -6.32
CA MET A 309 -11.71 -13.57 -5.11
C MET A 309 -11.96 -14.54 -3.94
N MET A 310 -13.16 -15.10 -3.81
CA MET A 310 -13.45 -16.14 -2.82
C MET A 310 -12.66 -17.42 -3.12
N ILE A 311 -12.67 -17.88 -4.37
CA ILE A 311 -11.90 -19.06 -4.81
C ILE A 311 -10.41 -18.82 -4.62
N HIS A 312 -9.91 -17.64 -5.01
CA HIS A 312 -8.51 -17.27 -4.85
C HIS A 312 -8.09 -17.31 -3.37
N ASN A 313 -8.82 -16.64 -2.47
CA ASN A 313 -8.48 -16.67 -1.05
C ASN A 313 -8.59 -18.08 -0.47
N LEU A 314 -9.62 -18.86 -0.83
CA LEU A 314 -9.77 -20.24 -0.36
C LEU A 314 -8.61 -21.14 -0.80
N TYR A 315 -8.25 -21.07 -2.08
CA TYR A 315 -7.12 -21.82 -2.64
C TYR A 315 -5.82 -21.51 -1.90
N TYR A 316 -5.52 -20.22 -1.69
CA TYR A 316 -4.30 -19.82 -0.97
C TYR A 316 -4.35 -20.19 0.51
N MET A 317 -5.51 -20.17 1.15
CA MET A 317 -5.64 -20.63 2.54
C MET A 317 -5.35 -22.12 2.67
N VAL A 318 -5.95 -22.96 1.81
CA VAL A 318 -5.69 -24.40 1.81
C VAL A 318 -4.21 -24.68 1.57
N HIS A 319 -3.62 -24.02 0.57
CA HIS A 319 -2.21 -24.16 0.27
C HIS A 319 -1.33 -23.67 1.43
N ASN A 320 -1.68 -22.56 2.09
CA ASN A 320 -0.94 -22.04 3.23
C ASN A 320 -1.04 -22.97 4.46
N PHE A 321 -2.20 -23.58 4.69
CA PHE A 321 -2.41 -24.53 5.76
C PHE A 321 -1.61 -25.82 5.54
N GLN A 322 -1.62 -26.37 4.33
CA GLN A 322 -0.79 -27.54 3.97
C GLN A 322 0.69 -27.27 4.25
N TRP A 323 1.15 -26.08 3.90
CA TRP A 323 2.52 -25.63 4.15
C TRP A 323 2.85 -25.52 5.64
N PHE A 324 1.96 -24.93 6.41
CA PHE A 324 2.12 -24.81 7.86
C PHE A 324 2.23 -26.19 8.53
N VAL A 325 1.41 -27.15 8.12
CA VAL A 325 1.46 -28.54 8.62
C VAL A 325 2.78 -29.21 8.24
N GLN A 326 3.26 -29.02 7.01
CA GLN A 326 4.56 -29.55 6.58
C GLN A 326 5.70 -28.97 7.43
N GLU A 327 5.74 -27.67 7.67
CA GLU A 327 6.81 -27.04 8.45
C GLU A 327 6.83 -27.52 9.91
N ILE A 328 5.66 -27.68 10.54
CA ILE A 328 5.58 -28.23 11.89
C ILE A 328 6.12 -29.66 11.95
N SER A 329 5.93 -30.47 10.91
CA SER A 329 6.40 -31.86 10.91
C SER A 329 7.93 -32.01 10.84
N PHE A 330 8.66 -30.92 10.56
CA PHE A 330 10.13 -30.91 10.54
C PHE A 330 10.77 -30.38 11.84
N VAL A 331 9.97 -29.90 12.80
CA VAL A 331 10.40 -29.44 14.14
C VAL A 331 10.02 -30.48 15.17
#